data_AF-A0A4S8L9G3-F1
#
_entry.id   AF-A0A4S8L9G3-F1
#
_cell.length_a   1.000
_cell.length_b   1.000
_cell.length_c   1.000
_cell.angle_alpha   90.00
_cell.angle_beta   90.00
_cell.angle_gamma   90.00
#
_symmetry.space_group_name_H-M   'P 1'
#
loop_
_entity.id
_entity.type
_entity.pdbx_description
1 polymer ?
#
loop_
_entity_poly.entity_id
_entity_poly.type
_entity_poly.pdbx_seq_one_letter_code
_entity_poly.pdbx_strand_id
1 'polypeptide(L)'
;MPSLHFDCLKSKYNIVFYHKHAPNTLRYHSLVVHTVDEPKAKANRPGYALGGFAHEVRLENNGINDRVVDQFNAAGSIDALLQPHRPPARSFLASTIHDLFQNFLGLVYAIVSSILGIIARTLNAVCNTPIFRSWNAKTSYHILLKDVSATIQQIDIRAEQAGFLVSEASSLKKRGTIPTSVYSMHYTNFFNNVWLILNDITIGYAFGSFLCDNHVVLANFLSTAVDYILIDWIQWVLRWLDSWPAGLKLNTELSRFYSHTFVDLVAMWGSVLHRGFTILPVIIYVIGILSSFGGVIGGMTMSISLFSDLLSLSTVHIYVCYVIANTVYGRVLVTAGSLWNLFRGKRYNVLRKRTDSWEYETDQLLFGTILFTLLAFLFPTVLAYYSLFALMRLATILIQASLETQLAFMNHFPLFAIMLRAKDPRRLPGGIYFVFKPSTKEDPIPIIENQAVPFSSIFFQYIQLWSRLATHYNPLRLLKCVFAGEFLAPIPRYEMRYSKTRFSPLE
;
A
#
# COMPACT_ATOMS: atom_id res chain seq x y z
N MET A 1 -44.54 9.90 26.86
CA MET A 1 -44.13 8.54 27.28
C MET A 1 -45.33 7.90 27.94
N PRO A 2 -45.89 6.79 27.43
CA PRO A 2 -46.75 5.97 28.26
C PRO A 2 -45.84 5.07 29.11
N SER A 3 -45.85 5.29 30.41
CA SER A 3 -45.17 4.49 31.42
C SER A 3 -45.95 3.21 31.68
N LEU A 4 -45.41 2.06 31.27
CA LEU A 4 -45.82 0.77 31.80
C LEU A 4 -45.16 0.61 33.17
N HIS A 5 -45.94 0.85 34.23
CA HIS A 5 -45.55 0.50 35.60
C HIS A 5 -45.59 -1.03 35.74
N PHE A 6 -44.42 -1.63 35.95
CA PHE A 6 -44.33 -3.01 36.44
C PHE A 6 -44.01 -2.95 37.93
N ASP A 7 -45.00 -3.26 38.76
CA ASP A 7 -44.83 -3.35 40.20
C ASP A 7 -43.94 -4.53 40.59
N CYS A 8 -42.91 -4.20 41.37
CA CYS A 8 -42.20 -5.07 42.32
C CYS A 8 -41.52 -6.36 41.77
N LEU A 9 -40.32 -6.21 41.20
CA LEU A 9 -39.34 -7.30 41.05
C LEU A 9 -38.15 -7.10 42.02
N LYS A 10 -38.30 -7.56 43.26
CA LYS A 10 -37.17 -7.60 44.22
C LYS A 10 -36.13 -8.66 43.80
N SER A 11 -34.95 -8.18 43.37
CA SER A 11 -33.60 -8.74 43.60
C SER A 11 -32.94 -9.78 42.65
N LYS A 12 -33.44 -10.11 41.46
CA LYS A 12 -32.73 -11.03 40.53
C LYS A 12 -32.26 -10.45 39.20
N TYR A 13 -32.54 -9.18 38.92
CA TYR A 13 -32.25 -8.58 37.62
C TYR A 13 -31.70 -7.17 37.82
N ASN A 14 -30.61 -6.86 37.11
CA ASN A 14 -30.11 -5.50 36.99
C ASN A 14 -30.82 -4.84 35.80
N ILE A 15 -31.56 -3.76 36.05
CA ILE A 15 -32.21 -2.98 35.00
C ILE A 15 -31.18 -2.02 34.42
N VAL A 16 -30.96 -2.11 33.12
CA VAL A 16 -30.04 -1.24 32.39
C VAL A 16 -30.80 -0.54 31.27
N PHE A 17 -30.65 0.79 31.21
CA PHE A 17 -31.28 1.58 30.16
C PHE A 17 -30.32 1.77 28.99
N TYR A 18 -30.87 1.86 27.78
CA TYR A 18 -30.10 2.12 26.57
C TYR A 18 -30.88 3.03 25.64
N HIS A 19 -30.17 3.71 24.74
CA HIS A 19 -30.79 4.59 23.76
C HIS A 19 -31.16 3.81 22.50
N LYS A 20 -32.46 3.75 22.17
CA LYS A 20 -32.92 3.15 20.92
C LYS A 20 -32.51 4.03 19.74
N HIS A 21 -31.76 3.47 18.80
CA HIS A 21 -31.37 4.17 17.58
C HIS A 21 -32.48 4.08 16.52
N ALA A 22 -32.72 5.19 15.81
CA ALA A 22 -33.64 5.18 14.69
C ALA A 22 -33.07 4.35 13.53
N PRO A 23 -33.88 3.53 12.83
CA PRO A 23 -33.44 2.56 11.82
C PRO A 23 -32.71 3.20 10.63
N ASN A 24 -32.92 4.51 10.42
CA ASN A 24 -32.31 5.26 9.32
C ASN A 24 -30.93 5.83 9.63
N THR A 25 -30.48 5.79 10.88
CA THR A 25 -29.31 6.56 11.34
C THR A 25 -27.98 5.82 11.19
N LEU A 26 -27.98 4.50 10.91
CA LEU A 26 -26.78 3.64 10.90
C LEU A 26 -25.98 3.69 12.22
N ARG A 27 -26.65 4.05 13.32
CA ARG A 27 -26.08 3.99 14.66
C ARG A 27 -26.37 2.61 15.22
N TYR A 28 -25.36 2.02 15.84
CA TYR A 28 -25.45 0.70 16.46
C TYR A 28 -24.48 0.61 17.63
N HIS A 29 -24.77 -0.30 18.55
CA HIS A 29 -23.88 -0.71 19.62
C HIS A 29 -23.02 -1.88 19.14
N SER A 30 -21.77 -1.93 19.59
CA SER A 30 -20.84 -3.05 19.35
C SER A 30 -20.03 -3.30 20.62
N LEU A 31 -19.72 -4.57 20.91
CA LEU A 31 -18.76 -4.98 21.95
C LEU A 31 -17.33 -5.06 21.40
N VAL A 32 -17.18 -5.24 20.08
CA VAL A 32 -15.90 -5.43 19.41
C VAL A 32 -15.52 -4.15 18.67
N VAL A 33 -14.23 -3.80 18.70
CA VAL A 33 -13.66 -2.75 17.87
C VAL A 33 -13.73 -3.20 16.41
N HIS A 34 -14.62 -2.61 15.62
CA HIS A 34 -14.63 -2.85 14.18
C HIS A 34 -13.43 -2.14 13.53
N THR A 35 -12.45 -2.91 13.08
CA THR A 35 -11.42 -2.41 12.17
C THR A 35 -12.00 -2.30 10.76
N VAL A 36 -11.80 -1.15 10.10
CA VAL A 36 -12.39 -0.82 8.78
C VAL A 36 -11.95 -1.79 7.66
N ASP A 37 -10.90 -2.56 7.89
CA ASP A 37 -10.15 -3.24 6.83
C ASP A 37 -9.96 -4.76 7.00
N GLU A 38 -10.63 -5.45 7.93
CA GLU A 38 -10.53 -6.92 8.02
C GLU A 38 -11.35 -7.63 6.92
N PRO A 39 -10.72 -8.32 5.95
CA PRO A 39 -11.44 -9.20 5.05
C PRO A 39 -11.40 -10.62 5.63
N LYS A 40 -12.59 -11.19 5.87
CA LYS A 40 -12.84 -12.62 6.13
C LYS A 40 -12.17 -13.21 7.38
N ALA A 41 -12.74 -12.94 8.54
CA ALA A 41 -12.83 -13.97 9.58
C ALA A 41 -13.86 -15.03 9.12
N LYS A 42 -13.37 -16.14 8.56
CA LYS A 42 -14.06 -17.43 8.33
C LYS A 42 -15.60 -17.35 8.17
N ALA A 43 -16.06 -16.98 6.98
CA ALA A 43 -17.43 -17.23 6.53
C ALA A 43 -17.68 -18.73 6.20
N ASN A 44 -17.30 -19.63 7.10
CA ASN A 44 -17.64 -21.06 7.04
C ASN A 44 -18.80 -21.36 8.01
N ARG A 45 -19.84 -20.54 7.95
CA ARG A 45 -21.17 -20.90 8.45
C ARG A 45 -22.18 -20.62 7.34
N PRO A 46 -22.62 -21.66 6.60
CA PRO A 46 -23.76 -21.51 5.71
C PRO A 46 -25.01 -21.40 6.57
N GLY A 47 -25.88 -20.43 6.25
CA GLY A 47 -27.21 -20.34 6.86
C GLY A 47 -27.50 -19.02 7.58
N TYR A 48 -27.55 -17.91 6.83
CA TYR A 48 -28.28 -16.72 7.26
C TYR A 48 -29.26 -16.32 6.16
N ALA A 49 -30.18 -17.24 5.86
CA ALA A 49 -31.41 -16.94 5.15
C ALA A 49 -32.54 -16.84 6.18
N LEU A 50 -33.07 -15.62 6.36
CA LEU A 50 -34.40 -15.28 6.86
C LEU A 50 -34.96 -15.90 8.18
N GLY A 51 -34.21 -16.65 8.99
CA GLY A 51 -34.73 -17.30 10.22
C GLY A 51 -34.25 -16.74 11.57
N GLY A 52 -33.50 -15.64 11.60
CA GLY A 52 -32.54 -15.37 12.70
C GLY A 52 -32.99 -14.60 13.93
N PHE A 53 -34.28 -14.35 14.18
CA PHE A 53 -34.70 -13.69 15.44
C PHE A 53 -34.93 -14.66 16.60
N ALA A 54 -34.96 -15.97 16.33
CA ALA A 54 -35.11 -17.01 17.33
C ALA A 54 -34.10 -18.14 17.06
N HIS A 55 -32.93 -18.07 17.69
CA HIS A 55 -32.00 -19.20 17.72
C HIS A 55 -31.95 -19.75 19.14
N GLU A 56 -32.26 -21.05 19.27
CA GLU A 56 -32.32 -21.77 20.55
C GLU A 56 -31.08 -21.58 21.44
N VAL A 57 -31.38 -21.59 22.74
CA VAL A 57 -30.53 -21.21 23.86
C VAL A 57 -29.49 -22.30 24.11
N ARG A 58 -28.21 -21.96 23.92
CA ARG A 58 -27.12 -22.58 24.69
C ARG A 58 -26.62 -21.51 25.67
N LEU A 59 -26.99 -21.70 26.93
CA LEU A 59 -26.56 -20.89 28.07
C LEU A 59 -25.05 -21.00 28.24
N GLU A 60 -24.32 -19.90 28.01
CA GLU A 60 -23.01 -19.67 28.64
C GLU A 60 -22.70 -18.16 28.56
N ASN A 61 -22.66 -17.51 29.73
CA ASN A 61 -22.57 -16.08 30.08
C ASN A 61 -23.90 -15.34 30.26
N ASN A 62 -24.28 -15.11 31.53
CA ASN A 62 -25.41 -14.28 32.00
C ASN A 62 -25.19 -12.76 31.84
N GLY A 63 -24.30 -12.32 30.94
CA GLY A 63 -23.93 -10.92 30.73
C GLY A 63 -24.36 -10.37 29.36
N ILE A 64 -23.96 -9.14 29.04
CA ILE A 64 -24.14 -8.56 27.70
C ILE A 64 -23.25 -9.33 26.72
N ASN A 65 -23.87 -10.02 25.77
CA ASN A 65 -23.20 -10.74 24.69
C ASN A 65 -23.64 -10.16 23.32
N ASP A 66 -23.03 -10.64 22.23
CA ASP A 66 -23.32 -10.15 20.88
C ASP A 66 -24.80 -10.26 20.51
N ARG A 67 -25.51 -11.29 21.00
CA ARG A 67 -26.96 -11.46 20.78
C ARG A 67 -27.78 -10.35 21.43
N VAL A 68 -27.45 -9.98 22.67
CA VAL A 68 -28.13 -8.90 23.41
C VAL A 68 -27.90 -7.56 22.70
N VAL A 69 -26.68 -7.34 22.19
CA VAL A 69 -26.35 -6.13 21.42
C VAL A 69 -27.10 -6.06 20.09
N ASP A 70 -27.21 -7.18 19.37
CA ASP A 70 -28.01 -7.25 18.15
C ASP A 70 -29.51 -6.98 18.43
N GLN A 71 -30.03 -7.45 19.56
CA GLN A 71 -31.38 -7.12 20.00
C GLN A 71 -31.55 -5.63 20.31
N PHE A 72 -30.57 -4.99 20.97
CA PHE A 72 -30.58 -3.54 21.18
C PHE A 72 -30.61 -2.78 19.85
N ASN A 73 -29.83 -3.23 18.88
CA ASN A 73 -29.75 -2.64 17.54
C ASN A 73 -31.05 -2.85 16.74
N ALA A 74 -31.72 -3.99 16.90
CA ALA A 74 -32.99 -4.30 16.22
C ALA A 74 -34.20 -3.60 16.86
N ALA A 75 -34.14 -3.22 18.13
CA ALA A 75 -35.28 -2.68 18.89
C ALA A 75 -35.93 -1.45 18.24
N GLY A 76 -35.14 -0.55 17.64
CA GLY A 76 -35.67 0.63 16.94
C GLY A 76 -36.41 0.29 15.64
N SER A 77 -35.96 -0.74 14.92
CA SER A 77 -36.62 -1.24 13.71
C SER A 77 -37.94 -1.95 14.05
N ILE A 78 -37.95 -2.73 15.13
CA ILE A 78 -39.16 -3.41 15.63
C ILE A 78 -40.20 -2.39 16.08
N ASP A 79 -39.78 -1.36 16.84
CA ASP A 79 -40.68 -0.28 17.27
C ASP A 79 -41.30 0.46 16.08
N ALA A 80 -40.50 0.74 15.04
CA ALA A 80 -40.99 1.35 13.81
C ALA A 80 -42.01 0.49 13.05
N LEU A 81 -41.87 -0.84 13.09
CA LEU A 81 -42.84 -1.78 12.49
C LEU A 81 -44.14 -1.88 13.29
N LEU A 82 -44.07 -1.71 14.61
CA LEU A 82 -45.23 -1.78 15.51
C LEU A 82 -46.06 -0.49 15.53
N GLN A 83 -45.46 0.65 15.17
CA GLN A 83 -46.19 1.92 15.08
C GLN A 83 -47.13 1.91 13.85
N PRO A 84 -48.43 2.25 14.01
CA PRO A 84 -49.38 2.27 12.89
C PRO A 84 -49.00 3.37 11.89
N HIS A 85 -48.34 2.98 10.80
CA HIS A 85 -48.05 3.85 9.68
C HIS A 85 -49.31 4.04 8.82
N ARG A 86 -49.86 5.26 8.77
CA ARG A 86 -50.73 5.66 7.66
C ARG A 86 -49.86 5.78 6.41
N PRO A 87 -50.03 4.95 5.37
CA PRO A 87 -49.28 5.15 4.15
C PRO A 87 -49.66 6.52 3.57
N PRO A 88 -48.70 7.30 3.05
CA PRO A 88 -49.03 8.50 2.30
C PRO A 88 -49.93 8.08 1.12
N ALA A 89 -51.04 8.78 0.91
CA ALA A 89 -51.90 8.57 -0.25
C ALA A 89 -51.12 8.96 -1.52
N ARG A 90 -50.34 8.02 -2.06
CA ARG A 90 -49.71 8.17 -3.36
C ARG A 90 -50.77 7.86 -4.41
N SER A 91 -50.96 8.78 -5.37
CA SER A 91 -51.83 8.50 -6.52
C SER A 91 -51.30 7.28 -7.29
N PHE A 92 -52.20 6.47 -7.82
CA PHE A 92 -51.86 5.25 -8.59
C PHE A 92 -50.90 5.52 -9.76
N LEU A 93 -51.01 6.70 -10.39
CA LEU A 93 -50.06 7.16 -11.40
C LEU A 93 -48.66 7.39 -10.84
N ALA A 94 -48.52 8.01 -9.66
CA ALA A 94 -47.23 8.29 -9.05
C ALA A 94 -46.50 7.01 -8.61
N SER A 95 -47.21 5.99 -8.11
CA SER A 95 -46.60 4.69 -7.80
C SER A 95 -46.14 3.96 -9.06
N THR A 96 -46.96 3.94 -10.11
CA THR A 96 -46.62 3.26 -11.38
C THR A 96 -45.41 3.89 -12.06
N ILE A 97 -45.33 5.24 -12.10
CA ILE A 97 -44.17 5.97 -12.64
C ILE A 97 -42.92 5.70 -11.80
N HIS A 98 -43.05 5.67 -10.47
CA HIS A 98 -41.93 5.35 -9.58
C HIS A 98 -41.41 3.93 -9.81
N ASP A 99 -42.28 2.94 -9.92
CA ASP A 99 -41.90 1.55 -10.14
C ASP A 99 -41.26 1.35 -11.53
N LEU A 100 -41.81 1.98 -12.57
CA LEU A 100 -41.20 1.98 -13.92
C LEU A 100 -39.79 2.59 -13.88
N PHE A 101 -39.62 3.72 -13.20
CA PHE A 101 -38.33 4.39 -13.05
C PHE A 101 -37.32 3.54 -12.27
N GLN A 102 -37.73 2.90 -11.16
CA GLN A 102 -36.88 2.00 -10.40
C GLN A 102 -36.47 0.76 -11.21
N ASN A 103 -37.39 0.19 -12.00
CA ASN A 103 -37.10 -0.94 -12.88
C ASN A 103 -36.11 -0.55 -13.99
N PHE A 104 -36.29 0.64 -14.59
CA PHE A 104 -35.35 1.17 -15.59
C PHE A 104 -33.95 1.38 -15.00
N LEU A 105 -33.85 2.03 -13.83
CA LEU A 105 -32.57 2.19 -13.12
C LEU A 105 -31.95 0.85 -12.74
N GLY A 106 -32.77 -0.13 -12.35
CA GLY A 106 -32.34 -1.49 -12.06
C GLY A 106 -31.72 -2.18 -13.27
N LEU A 107 -32.33 -2.03 -14.45
CA LEU A 107 -31.84 -2.58 -15.71
C LEU A 107 -30.53 -1.91 -16.15
N VAL A 108 -30.46 -0.58 -16.11
CA VAL A 108 -29.22 0.17 -16.39
C VAL A 108 -28.10 -0.27 -15.46
N TYR A 109 -28.38 -0.37 -14.16
CA TYR A 109 -27.42 -0.88 -13.18
C TYR A 109 -26.96 -2.30 -13.52
N ALA A 110 -27.86 -3.21 -13.87
CA ALA A 110 -27.52 -4.60 -14.19
C ALA A 110 -26.59 -4.68 -15.42
N ILE A 111 -26.87 -3.90 -16.47
CA ILE A 111 -26.04 -3.85 -17.68
C ILE A 111 -24.66 -3.27 -17.36
N VAL A 112 -24.61 -2.09 -16.72
CA VAL A 112 -23.35 -1.40 -16.40
C VAL A 112 -22.48 -2.23 -15.46
N SER A 113 -23.08 -2.82 -14.41
CA SER A 113 -22.34 -3.66 -13.47
C SER A 113 -21.82 -4.96 -14.09
N SER A 114 -22.56 -5.54 -15.06
CA SER A 114 -22.10 -6.72 -15.80
C SER A 114 -20.92 -6.39 -16.71
N ILE A 115 -21.01 -5.31 -17.48
CA ILE A 115 -19.92 -4.86 -18.36
C ILE A 115 -18.67 -4.52 -17.54
N LEU A 116 -18.83 -3.72 -16.48
CA LEU A 116 -17.72 -3.33 -15.60
C LEU A 116 -17.09 -4.56 -14.92
N GLY A 117 -17.91 -5.52 -14.51
CA GLY A 117 -17.44 -6.79 -13.93
C GLY A 117 -16.65 -7.65 -14.91
N ILE A 118 -17.03 -7.69 -16.19
CA ILE A 118 -16.28 -8.41 -17.23
C ILE A 118 -14.93 -7.73 -17.47
N ILE A 119 -14.92 -6.40 -17.67
CA ILE A 119 -13.69 -5.62 -17.90
C ILE A 119 -12.74 -5.75 -16.72
N ALA A 120 -13.24 -5.66 -15.49
CA ALA A 120 -12.43 -5.83 -14.29
C ALA A 120 -11.75 -7.21 -14.24
N ARG A 121 -12.50 -8.29 -14.53
CA ARG A 121 -11.95 -9.65 -14.54
C ARG A 121 -10.91 -9.85 -15.63
N THR A 122 -11.13 -9.32 -16.83
CA THR A 122 -10.18 -9.46 -17.94
C THR A 122 -8.89 -8.69 -17.66
N LEU A 123 -8.99 -7.44 -17.19
CA LEU A 123 -7.82 -6.64 -16.80
C LEU A 123 -7.03 -7.29 -15.67
N ASN A 124 -7.71 -7.78 -14.63
CA ASN A 124 -7.06 -8.47 -13.52
C ASN A 124 -6.36 -9.76 -14.00
N ALA A 125 -6.97 -10.53 -14.90
CA ALA A 125 -6.34 -11.71 -15.49
C ALA A 125 -5.07 -11.35 -16.28
N VAL A 126 -5.10 -10.28 -17.08
CA VAL A 126 -3.94 -9.79 -17.84
C VAL A 126 -2.82 -9.33 -16.91
N CYS A 127 -3.14 -8.53 -15.88
CA CYS A 127 -2.16 -8.00 -14.94
C CYS A 127 -1.49 -9.09 -14.07
N ASN A 128 -2.20 -10.18 -13.81
CA ASN A 128 -1.73 -11.34 -13.05
C ASN A 128 -1.14 -12.46 -13.93
N THR A 129 -0.86 -12.18 -15.21
CA THR A 129 -0.13 -13.14 -16.05
C THR A 129 1.32 -13.31 -15.55
N PRO A 130 1.79 -14.55 -15.35
CA PRO A 130 3.19 -14.79 -14.99
C PRO A 130 4.08 -14.63 -16.23
N ILE A 131 5.13 -13.80 -16.13
CA ILE A 131 6.07 -13.58 -17.24
C ILE A 131 7.26 -14.54 -17.13
N PHE A 132 7.97 -14.50 -16.01
CA PHE A 132 9.20 -15.24 -15.80
C PHE A 132 9.15 -16.04 -14.50
N ARG A 133 9.71 -17.25 -14.54
CA ARG A 133 9.97 -18.05 -13.34
C ARG A 133 11.30 -17.61 -12.74
N SER A 134 11.29 -17.09 -11.52
CA SER A 134 12.53 -16.73 -10.82
C SER A 134 13.36 -18.00 -10.55
N TRP A 135 14.59 -18.03 -11.06
CA TRP A 135 15.53 -19.14 -10.87
C TRP A 135 16.35 -18.93 -9.59
N ASN A 136 15.68 -18.79 -8.44
CA ASN A 136 16.35 -18.64 -7.15
C ASN A 136 16.14 -19.91 -6.31
N ALA A 137 17.25 -20.55 -5.88
CA ALA A 137 17.28 -21.91 -5.35
C ALA A 137 16.52 -22.14 -4.01
N LYS A 138 16.00 -21.09 -3.37
CA LYS A 138 15.29 -21.16 -2.07
C LYS A 138 13.78 -20.85 -2.13
N THR A 139 13.29 -20.18 -3.17
CA THR A 139 11.87 -19.81 -3.30
C THR A 139 11.51 -19.63 -4.77
N SER A 140 10.72 -20.55 -5.34
CA SER A 140 10.11 -20.36 -6.67
C SER A 140 8.95 -19.36 -6.55
N TYR A 141 9.17 -18.10 -6.91
CA TYR A 141 8.09 -17.14 -7.13
C TYR A 141 8.01 -16.78 -8.61
N HIS A 142 6.80 -16.64 -9.12
CA HIS A 142 6.55 -16.13 -10.47
C HIS A 142 6.56 -14.61 -10.42
N ILE A 143 7.30 -13.97 -11.33
CA ILE A 143 7.24 -12.53 -11.52
C ILE A 143 5.99 -12.24 -12.34
N LEU A 144 5.03 -11.51 -11.75
CA LEU A 144 3.79 -11.14 -12.40
C LEU A 144 4.00 -9.88 -13.25
N LEU A 145 3.17 -9.67 -14.26
CA LEU A 145 3.24 -8.49 -15.11
C LEU A 145 3.12 -7.18 -14.30
N LYS A 146 2.27 -7.17 -13.28
CA LYS A 146 2.15 -6.03 -12.35
C LYS A 146 3.39 -5.75 -11.49
N ASP A 147 4.31 -6.70 -11.33
CA ASP A 147 5.53 -6.47 -10.55
C ASP A 147 6.56 -5.66 -11.34
N VAL A 148 6.46 -5.67 -12.68
CA VAL A 148 7.40 -4.98 -13.58
C VAL A 148 7.09 -3.48 -13.67
N SER A 149 5.82 -3.11 -13.75
CA SER A 149 5.39 -1.73 -14.08
C SER A 149 4.37 -1.21 -13.08
N ALA A 150 4.59 0.03 -12.61
CA ALA A 150 3.69 0.69 -11.67
C ALA A 150 2.35 1.00 -12.34
N THR A 151 2.34 1.26 -13.65
CA THR A 151 1.10 1.50 -14.41
C THR A 151 0.22 0.26 -14.51
N ILE A 152 0.82 -0.89 -14.81
CA ILE A 152 0.11 -2.17 -14.84
C ILE A 152 -0.44 -2.50 -13.45
N GLN A 153 0.38 -2.25 -12.42
CA GLN A 153 -0.06 -2.38 -11.04
C GLN A 153 -1.24 -1.45 -10.73
N GLN A 154 -1.24 -0.20 -11.24
CA GLN A 154 -2.31 0.76 -11.05
C GLN A 154 -3.62 0.29 -11.72
N ILE A 155 -3.52 -0.28 -12.92
CA ILE A 155 -4.65 -0.86 -13.65
C ILE A 155 -5.26 -2.03 -12.87
N ASP A 156 -4.45 -2.92 -12.28
CA ASP A 156 -4.93 -4.02 -11.42
C ASP A 156 -5.75 -3.50 -10.22
N ILE A 157 -5.34 -2.37 -9.61
CA ILE A 157 -6.11 -1.74 -8.50
C ILE A 157 -7.46 -1.28 -8.97
N ARG A 158 -7.50 -0.58 -10.11
CA ARG A 158 -8.72 0.01 -10.64
C ARG A 158 -9.70 -1.09 -11.04
N ALA A 159 -9.19 -2.19 -11.59
CA ALA A 159 -9.98 -3.39 -11.87
C ALA A 159 -10.53 -4.01 -10.57
N GLU A 160 -9.71 -4.18 -9.53
CA GLU A 160 -10.15 -4.72 -8.24
C GLU A 160 -11.20 -3.82 -7.56
N GLN A 161 -10.99 -2.50 -7.54
CA GLN A 161 -11.93 -1.53 -6.99
C GLN A 161 -13.26 -1.52 -7.76
N ALA A 162 -13.21 -1.59 -9.09
CA ALA A 162 -14.41 -1.68 -9.92
C ALA A 162 -15.20 -2.97 -9.63
N GLY A 163 -14.52 -4.11 -9.52
CA GLY A 163 -15.14 -5.38 -9.13
C GLY A 163 -15.72 -5.34 -7.72
N PHE A 164 -15.00 -4.74 -6.77
CA PHE A 164 -15.47 -4.53 -5.40
C PHE A 164 -16.76 -3.71 -5.37
N LEU A 165 -16.80 -2.55 -6.04
CA LEU A 165 -17.98 -1.68 -6.08
C LEU A 165 -19.22 -2.40 -6.65
N VAL A 166 -19.05 -3.19 -7.71
CA VAL A 166 -20.14 -3.98 -8.31
C VAL A 166 -20.70 -4.99 -7.30
N SER A 167 -19.81 -5.72 -6.62
CA SER A 167 -20.21 -6.72 -5.63
C SER A 167 -20.90 -6.08 -4.43
N GLU A 168 -20.35 -4.98 -3.93
CA GLU A 168 -20.76 -4.36 -2.67
C GLU A 168 -22.06 -3.56 -2.83
N ALA A 169 -22.29 -2.95 -3.99
CA ALA A 169 -23.56 -2.31 -4.30
C ALA A 169 -24.74 -3.31 -4.27
N SER A 170 -24.53 -4.58 -4.61
CA SER A 170 -25.56 -5.62 -4.47
C SER A 170 -25.83 -5.96 -3.00
N SER A 171 -24.81 -5.94 -2.14
CA SER A 171 -24.93 -6.14 -0.68
C SER A 171 -25.73 -5.03 -0.02
N LEU A 172 -25.54 -3.77 -0.44
CA LEU A 172 -26.25 -2.61 0.12
C LEU A 172 -27.75 -2.57 -0.18
N LYS A 173 -28.22 -3.28 -1.22
CA LYS A 173 -29.65 -3.44 -1.53
C LYS A 173 -30.38 -4.30 -0.49
N LYS A 174 -29.66 -5.16 0.24
CA LYS A 174 -30.21 -6.08 1.27
C LYS A 174 -30.41 -5.38 2.63
N ARG A 175 -30.79 -4.11 2.64
CA ARG A 175 -31.01 -3.35 3.88
C ARG A 175 -32.16 -3.96 4.67
N GLY A 176 -31.96 -4.20 5.97
CA GLY A 176 -32.98 -4.75 6.87
C GLY A 176 -33.02 -6.28 6.97
N THR A 177 -32.30 -7.01 6.10
CA THR A 177 -32.15 -8.47 6.22
C THR A 177 -30.84 -8.89 6.88
N ILE A 178 -29.85 -8.00 6.92
CA ILE A 178 -28.52 -8.21 7.50
C ILE A 178 -28.40 -7.38 8.80
N PRO A 179 -27.67 -7.85 9.83
CA PRO A 179 -27.39 -7.08 11.04
C PRO A 179 -26.82 -5.69 10.74
N THR A 180 -27.19 -4.69 11.55
CA THR A 180 -26.83 -3.28 11.33
C THR A 180 -25.32 -3.04 11.36
N SER A 181 -24.58 -3.78 12.18
CA SER A 181 -23.11 -3.74 12.26
C SER A 181 -22.47 -4.11 10.92
N VAL A 182 -22.87 -5.26 10.36
CA VAL A 182 -22.39 -5.77 9.07
C VAL A 182 -22.79 -4.84 7.92
N TYR A 183 -24.04 -4.34 7.94
CA TYR A 183 -24.48 -3.35 6.94
C TYR A 183 -23.65 -2.06 7.02
N SER A 184 -23.35 -1.57 8.22
CA SER A 184 -22.53 -0.36 8.42
C SER A 184 -21.10 -0.54 7.93
N MET A 185 -20.52 -1.73 8.08
CA MET A 185 -19.21 -2.08 7.52
C MET A 185 -19.23 -1.99 5.98
N HIS A 186 -20.18 -2.68 5.33
CA HIS A 186 -20.33 -2.64 3.88
C HIS A 186 -20.56 -1.21 3.37
N TYR A 187 -21.39 -0.45 4.08
CA TYR A 187 -21.66 0.95 3.77
C TYR A 187 -20.39 1.81 3.87
N THR A 188 -19.63 1.67 4.94
CA THR A 188 -18.39 2.43 5.16
C THR A 188 -17.36 2.12 4.09
N ASN A 189 -17.16 0.84 3.76
CA ASN A 189 -16.17 0.42 2.75
C ASN A 189 -16.58 0.80 1.33
N PHE A 190 -17.86 0.70 0.99
CA PHE A 190 -18.38 1.15 -0.29
C PHE A 190 -18.15 2.64 -0.50
N PHE A 191 -18.62 3.47 0.44
CA PHE A 191 -18.48 4.93 0.31
C PHE A 191 -17.04 5.40 0.44
N ASN A 192 -16.18 4.70 1.20
CA ASN A 192 -14.74 4.97 1.21
C ASN A 192 -14.12 4.80 -0.18
N ASN A 193 -14.38 3.67 -0.85
CA ASN A 193 -13.86 3.42 -2.19
C ASN A 193 -14.41 4.43 -3.22
N VAL A 194 -15.71 4.72 -3.18
CA VAL A 194 -16.33 5.73 -4.06
C VAL A 194 -15.68 7.09 -3.84
N TRP A 195 -15.48 7.52 -2.60
CA TRP A 195 -14.84 8.79 -2.28
C TRP A 195 -13.38 8.86 -2.74
N LEU A 196 -12.61 7.78 -2.58
CA LEU A 196 -11.22 7.75 -3.04
C LEU A 196 -11.13 7.86 -4.56
N ILE A 197 -11.96 7.11 -5.28
CA ILE A 197 -12.00 7.16 -6.76
C ILE A 197 -12.45 8.55 -7.23
N LEU A 198 -13.49 9.12 -6.63
CA LEU A 198 -14.00 10.43 -7.01
C LEU A 198 -12.95 11.53 -6.78
N ASN A 199 -12.29 11.54 -5.61
CA ASN A 199 -11.23 12.50 -5.33
C ASN A 199 -10.04 12.33 -6.27
N ASP A 200 -9.64 11.09 -6.57
CA ASP A 200 -8.53 10.83 -7.48
C ASP A 200 -8.81 11.28 -8.91
N ILE A 201 -10.02 11.02 -9.43
CA ILE A 201 -10.46 11.50 -10.75
C ILE A 201 -10.54 13.02 -10.76
N THR A 202 -11.07 13.63 -9.71
CA THR A 202 -11.20 15.10 -9.63
C THR A 202 -9.83 15.79 -9.66
N ILE A 203 -8.90 15.32 -8.82
CA ILE A 203 -7.52 15.83 -8.78
C ILE A 203 -6.81 15.50 -10.11
N GLY A 204 -7.01 14.30 -10.64
CA GLY A 204 -6.43 13.85 -11.91
C GLY A 204 -6.91 14.62 -13.12
N TYR A 205 -8.16 15.10 -13.13
CA TYR A 205 -8.70 15.98 -14.16
C TYR A 205 -8.04 17.35 -14.13
N ALA A 206 -7.95 17.97 -12.95
CA ALA A 206 -7.27 19.26 -12.79
C ALA A 206 -5.79 19.16 -13.19
N PHE A 207 -5.10 18.14 -12.67
CA PHE A 207 -3.68 17.92 -12.95
C PHE A 207 -3.41 17.53 -14.40
N GLY A 208 -4.24 16.66 -14.98
CA GLY A 208 -4.09 16.21 -16.35
C GLY A 208 -4.39 17.31 -17.37
N SER A 209 -5.37 18.18 -17.10
CA SER A 209 -5.62 19.37 -17.92
C SER A 209 -4.41 20.30 -17.90
N PHE A 210 -3.84 20.54 -16.71
CA PHE A 210 -2.61 21.31 -16.56
C PHE A 210 -1.45 20.72 -17.36
N LEU A 211 -1.27 19.40 -17.35
CA LEU A 211 -0.25 18.72 -18.17
C LEU A 211 -0.51 18.92 -19.66
N CYS A 212 -1.76 18.77 -20.12
CA CYS A 212 -2.14 18.96 -21.51
C CYS A 212 -1.87 20.40 -21.99
N ASP A 213 -2.23 21.40 -21.20
CA ASP A 213 -2.07 22.81 -21.56
C ASP A 213 -0.59 23.23 -21.61
N ASN A 214 0.25 22.65 -20.74
CA ASN A 214 1.65 23.06 -20.55
C ASN A 214 2.68 22.04 -21.05
N HIS A 215 2.26 21.02 -21.83
CA HIS A 215 3.08 19.86 -22.19
C HIS A 215 4.45 20.23 -22.82
N VAL A 216 4.51 21.26 -23.66
CA VAL A 216 5.78 21.70 -24.30
C VAL A 216 6.73 22.33 -23.28
N VAL A 217 6.24 23.23 -22.43
CA VAL A 217 7.05 23.92 -21.41
C VAL A 217 7.56 22.92 -20.38
N LEU A 218 6.68 22.02 -19.91
CA LEU A 218 7.04 20.96 -18.98
C LEU A 218 8.06 19.99 -19.60
N ALA A 219 7.90 19.63 -20.87
CA ALA A 219 8.86 18.76 -21.55
C ALA A 219 10.24 19.40 -21.64
N ASN A 220 10.33 20.68 -21.98
CA ASN A 220 11.62 21.40 -22.06
C ASN A 220 12.28 21.53 -20.69
N PHE A 221 11.50 21.83 -19.65
CA PHE A 221 12.00 21.87 -18.28
C PHE A 221 12.51 20.49 -17.84
N LEU A 222 11.71 19.45 -18.06
CA LEU A 222 12.05 18.08 -17.65
C LEU A 222 13.25 17.53 -18.44
N SER A 223 13.31 17.75 -19.76
CA SER A 223 14.44 17.31 -20.57
C SER A 223 15.74 17.97 -20.12
N THR A 224 15.71 19.29 -19.87
CA THR A 224 16.88 20.04 -19.37
C THR A 224 17.32 19.55 -17.99
N ALA A 225 16.36 19.32 -17.08
CA ALA A 225 16.66 18.81 -15.74
C ALA A 225 17.22 17.38 -15.78
N VAL A 226 16.63 16.49 -16.60
CA VAL A 226 17.08 15.10 -16.75
C VAL A 226 18.45 15.04 -17.40
N ASP A 227 18.71 15.84 -18.44
CA ASP A 227 20.00 15.90 -19.12
C ASP A 227 21.10 16.39 -18.16
N TYR A 228 20.84 17.47 -17.45
CA TYR A 228 21.78 18.01 -16.46
C TYR A 228 22.08 17.01 -15.33
N ILE A 229 21.04 16.44 -14.70
CA ILE A 229 21.21 15.60 -13.51
C ILE A 229 21.72 14.20 -13.86
N LEU A 230 21.15 13.56 -14.89
CA LEU A 230 21.44 12.15 -15.20
C LEU A 230 22.62 11.98 -16.16
N ILE A 231 23.04 13.02 -16.89
CA ILE A 231 24.12 12.90 -17.89
C ILE A 231 25.27 13.81 -17.50
N ASP A 232 25.09 15.13 -17.56
CA ASP A 232 26.19 16.09 -17.42
C ASP A 232 26.83 16.03 -16.03
N TRP A 233 26.01 16.04 -14.98
CA TRP A 233 26.50 16.00 -13.61
C TRP A 233 27.25 14.70 -13.33
N ILE A 234 26.73 13.56 -13.79
CA ILE A 234 27.41 12.26 -13.60
C ILE A 234 28.75 12.24 -14.34
N GLN A 235 28.80 12.67 -15.60
CA GLN A 235 30.05 12.73 -16.35
C GLN A 235 31.07 13.67 -15.72
N TRP A 236 30.60 14.82 -15.22
CA TRP A 236 31.44 15.76 -14.49
C TRP A 236 32.01 15.14 -13.22
N VAL A 237 31.20 14.48 -12.38
CA VAL A 237 31.67 13.81 -11.17
C VAL A 237 32.67 12.70 -11.50
N LEU A 238 32.45 11.93 -12.56
CA LEU A 238 33.38 10.87 -12.99
C LEU A 238 34.75 11.43 -13.43
N ARG A 239 34.76 12.54 -14.16
CA ARG A 239 35.99 13.26 -14.55
C ARG A 239 36.66 13.92 -13.34
N TRP A 240 35.87 14.40 -12.38
CA TRP A 240 36.37 14.95 -11.11
C TRP A 240 36.99 13.89 -10.21
N LEU A 241 36.42 12.67 -10.17
CA LEU A 241 37.02 11.51 -9.51
C LEU A 241 38.37 11.13 -10.12
N ASP A 242 38.54 11.31 -11.43
CA ASP A 242 39.81 11.06 -12.10
C ASP A 242 40.89 12.11 -11.79
N SER A 243 40.49 13.36 -11.51
CA SER A 243 41.39 14.50 -11.27
C SER A 243 41.74 14.74 -9.79
N TRP A 244 41.79 13.68 -8.98
CA TRP A 244 42.19 13.69 -7.56
C TRP A 244 41.20 14.44 -6.66
N PRO A 245 40.02 13.86 -6.39
CA PRO A 245 38.97 14.51 -5.62
C PRO A 245 39.42 14.78 -4.19
N ALA A 246 39.17 16.00 -3.70
CA ALA A 246 39.44 16.41 -2.31
C ALA A 246 40.89 16.16 -1.83
N GLY A 247 41.87 16.12 -2.74
CA GLY A 247 43.28 15.84 -2.43
C GLY A 247 43.58 14.36 -2.14
N LEU A 248 42.61 13.47 -2.32
CA LEU A 248 42.78 12.03 -2.16
C LEU A 248 43.44 11.46 -3.43
N LYS A 249 44.69 11.00 -3.30
CA LYS A 249 45.44 10.43 -4.42
C LYS A 249 44.94 9.02 -4.72
N LEU A 250 44.03 8.92 -5.69
CA LEU A 250 43.57 7.66 -6.24
C LEU A 250 44.63 7.03 -7.15
N ASN A 251 44.54 5.71 -7.34
CA ASN A 251 45.32 5.03 -8.36
C ASN A 251 44.93 5.56 -9.75
N THR A 252 45.87 6.20 -10.44
CA THR A 252 45.62 6.93 -11.69
C THR A 252 45.18 6.03 -12.83
N GLU A 253 45.79 4.87 -13.00
CA GLU A 253 45.47 3.96 -14.10
C GLU A 253 44.10 3.31 -13.93
N LEU A 254 43.79 2.86 -12.71
CA LEU A 254 42.48 2.31 -12.40
C LEU A 254 41.38 3.38 -12.47
N SER A 255 41.64 4.57 -11.97
CA SER A 255 40.70 5.69 -12.02
C SER A 255 40.38 6.09 -13.46
N ARG A 256 41.42 6.20 -14.31
CA ARG A 256 41.26 6.48 -15.73
C ARG A 256 40.40 5.42 -16.41
N PHE A 257 40.67 4.14 -16.16
CA PHE A 257 39.87 3.03 -16.70
C PHE A 257 38.38 3.13 -16.30
N TYR A 258 38.10 3.38 -15.01
CA TYR A 258 36.72 3.53 -14.52
C TYR A 258 36.02 4.76 -15.11
N SER A 259 36.72 5.90 -15.13
CA SER A 259 36.20 7.16 -15.65
C SER A 259 35.77 7.02 -17.10
N HIS A 260 36.67 6.54 -17.98
CA HIS A 260 36.33 6.34 -19.40
C HIS A 260 35.17 5.36 -19.57
N THR A 261 35.23 4.19 -18.93
CA THR A 261 34.19 3.16 -19.07
C THR A 261 32.81 3.67 -18.66
N PHE A 262 32.71 4.35 -17.51
CA PHE A 262 31.42 4.84 -17.03
C PHE A 262 30.94 6.09 -17.76
N VAL A 263 31.84 6.98 -18.18
CA VAL A 263 31.47 8.14 -19.03
C VAL A 263 30.90 7.64 -20.36
N ASP A 264 31.52 6.65 -20.99
CA ASP A 264 31.05 6.07 -22.25
C ASP A 264 29.68 5.39 -22.07
N LEU A 265 29.49 4.65 -20.98
CA LEU A 265 28.19 4.03 -20.65
C LEU A 265 27.08 5.07 -20.42
N VAL A 266 27.39 6.14 -19.68
CA VAL A 266 26.45 7.25 -19.45
C VAL A 266 26.14 7.98 -20.76
N ALA A 267 27.14 8.22 -21.62
CA ALA A 267 26.95 8.87 -22.92
C ALA A 267 26.12 8.01 -23.90
N MET A 268 26.32 6.69 -23.90
CA MET A 268 25.51 5.75 -24.67
C MET A 268 24.04 5.84 -24.27
N TRP A 269 23.74 5.80 -22.98
CA TRP A 269 22.37 5.94 -22.50
C TRP A 269 21.82 7.36 -22.70
N GLY A 270 22.67 8.37 -22.56
CA GLY A 270 22.31 9.76 -22.86
C GLY A 270 21.81 9.90 -24.30
N SER A 271 22.45 9.24 -25.26
CA SER A 271 21.97 9.20 -26.65
C SER A 271 20.58 8.57 -26.80
N VAL A 272 20.21 7.60 -25.95
CA VAL A 272 18.86 7.02 -25.89
C VAL A 272 17.86 8.03 -25.30
N LEU A 273 18.23 8.71 -24.21
CA LEU A 273 17.39 9.72 -23.57
C LEU A 273 17.11 10.91 -24.48
N HIS A 274 18.11 11.41 -25.21
CA HIS A 274 17.96 12.49 -26.17
C HIS A 274 16.93 12.16 -27.27
N ARG A 275 16.91 10.91 -27.76
CA ARG A 275 15.84 10.46 -28.68
C ARG A 275 14.47 10.46 -28.01
N GLY A 276 14.42 10.11 -26.73
CA GLY A 276 13.21 10.19 -25.90
C GLY A 276 12.74 11.62 -25.66
N PHE A 277 13.64 12.60 -25.52
CA PHE A 277 13.29 14.01 -25.31
C PHE A 277 12.48 14.59 -26.47
N THR A 278 12.74 14.17 -27.71
CA THR A 278 11.96 14.59 -28.88
C THR A 278 10.49 14.21 -28.78
N ILE A 279 10.17 13.06 -28.17
CA ILE A 279 8.80 12.56 -27.99
C ILE A 279 8.22 12.90 -26.62
N LEU A 280 9.01 13.51 -25.72
CA LEU A 280 8.61 13.82 -24.35
C LEU A 280 7.38 14.74 -24.26
N PRO A 281 7.20 15.79 -25.10
CA PRO A 281 5.97 16.59 -25.09
C PRO A 281 4.72 15.74 -25.37
N VAL A 282 4.82 14.78 -26.30
CA VAL A 282 3.71 13.87 -26.63
C VAL A 282 3.45 12.92 -25.47
N ILE A 283 4.49 12.39 -24.83
CA ILE A 283 4.34 11.53 -23.64
C ILE A 283 3.62 12.29 -22.52
N ILE A 284 4.03 13.51 -22.20
CA ILE A 284 3.40 14.33 -21.15
C ILE A 284 1.94 14.63 -21.50
N TYR A 285 1.65 14.95 -22.76
CA TYR A 285 0.28 15.18 -23.22
C TYR A 285 -0.59 13.92 -23.10
N VAL A 286 -0.07 12.74 -23.47
CA VAL A 286 -0.77 11.46 -23.31
C VAL A 286 -1.00 11.12 -21.84
N ILE A 287 -0.02 11.36 -20.95
CA ILE A 287 -0.20 11.23 -19.50
C ILE A 287 -1.35 12.13 -19.03
N GLY A 288 -1.38 13.38 -19.50
CA GLY A 288 -2.46 14.34 -19.21
C GLY A 288 -3.83 13.84 -19.65
N ILE A 289 -3.96 13.31 -20.88
CA ILE A 289 -5.22 12.73 -21.38
C ILE A 289 -5.65 11.53 -20.54
N LEU A 290 -4.74 10.60 -20.24
CA LEU A 290 -5.05 9.41 -19.44
C LEU A 290 -5.48 9.79 -18.02
N SER A 291 -4.87 10.83 -17.45
CA SER A 291 -5.24 11.37 -16.14
C SER A 291 -6.62 12.00 -16.14
N SER A 292 -6.93 12.85 -17.13
CA SER A 292 -8.18 13.62 -17.18
C SER A 292 -9.38 12.87 -17.73
N PHE A 293 -9.17 12.07 -18.77
CA PHE A 293 -10.26 11.43 -19.54
C PHE A 293 -10.21 9.90 -19.49
N GLY A 294 -9.31 9.30 -18.70
CA GLY A 294 -9.22 7.85 -18.51
C GLY A 294 -10.39 7.21 -17.73
N GLY A 295 -11.39 8.00 -17.32
CA GLY A 295 -12.56 7.52 -16.59
C GLY A 295 -12.17 6.84 -15.27
N VAL A 296 -12.74 5.67 -14.99
CA VAL A 296 -12.48 4.90 -13.76
C VAL A 296 -11.03 4.40 -13.66
N ILE A 297 -10.33 4.26 -14.80
CA ILE A 297 -8.94 3.79 -14.85
C ILE A 297 -7.96 4.97 -14.67
N GLY A 298 -8.40 6.19 -14.97
CA GLY A 298 -7.61 7.41 -14.87
C GLY A 298 -7.47 7.96 -13.45
N GLY A 299 -7.26 9.27 -13.37
CA GLY A 299 -7.03 10.00 -12.12
C GLY A 299 -5.55 10.28 -11.82
N MET A 300 -5.29 10.97 -10.71
CA MET A 300 -3.94 11.39 -10.32
C MET A 300 -3.02 10.19 -10.05
N THR A 301 -3.56 9.12 -9.48
CA THR A 301 -2.81 7.86 -9.31
C THR A 301 -2.25 7.28 -10.62
N MET A 302 -2.98 7.42 -11.74
CA MET A 302 -2.50 6.98 -13.05
C MET A 302 -1.29 7.81 -13.49
N SER A 303 -1.35 9.13 -13.33
CA SER A 303 -0.21 10.02 -13.60
C SER A 303 1.02 9.66 -12.77
N ILE A 304 0.87 9.47 -11.46
CA ILE A 304 1.97 9.09 -10.56
C ILE A 304 2.61 7.77 -11.02
N SER A 305 1.80 6.78 -11.40
CA SER A 305 2.29 5.49 -11.86
C SER A 305 3.08 5.59 -13.17
N LEU A 306 2.64 6.42 -14.12
CA LEU A 306 3.34 6.68 -15.39
C LEU A 306 4.66 7.41 -15.15
N PHE A 307 4.69 8.41 -14.26
CA PHE A 307 5.93 9.10 -13.88
C PHE A 307 6.92 8.17 -13.18
N SER A 308 6.45 7.26 -12.33
CA SER A 308 7.31 6.26 -11.68
C SER A 308 7.99 5.33 -12.70
N ASP A 309 7.26 4.88 -13.72
CA ASP A 309 7.83 4.05 -14.79
C ASP A 309 8.78 4.86 -15.69
N LEU A 310 8.46 6.12 -15.99
CA LEU A 310 9.36 7.03 -16.73
C LEU A 310 10.67 7.27 -15.97
N LEU A 311 10.61 7.47 -14.66
CA LEU A 311 11.79 7.59 -13.79
C LEU A 311 12.63 6.31 -13.80
N SER A 312 11.97 5.16 -13.74
CA SER A 312 12.62 3.84 -13.76
C SER A 312 13.37 3.62 -15.08
N LEU A 313 12.76 3.99 -16.21
CA LEU A 313 13.40 3.95 -17.53
C LEU A 313 14.55 4.95 -17.62
N SER A 314 14.36 6.17 -17.13
CA SER A 314 15.38 7.23 -17.22
C SER A 314 16.67 6.87 -16.48
N THR A 315 16.58 6.09 -15.40
CA THR A 315 17.69 5.76 -14.48
C THR A 315 18.32 4.38 -14.70
N VAL A 316 18.03 3.70 -15.82
CA VAL A 316 18.58 2.36 -16.13
C VAL A 316 20.11 2.34 -16.14
N HIS A 317 20.75 3.36 -16.72
CA HIS A 317 22.22 3.45 -16.74
C HIS A 317 22.82 3.53 -15.34
N ILE A 318 22.21 4.27 -14.40
CA ILE A 318 22.65 4.32 -13.00
C ILE A 318 22.59 2.92 -12.38
N TYR A 319 21.53 2.17 -12.64
CA TYR A 319 21.40 0.80 -12.19
C TYR A 319 22.50 -0.10 -12.76
N VAL A 320 22.77 -0.03 -14.05
CA VAL A 320 23.83 -0.81 -14.71
C VAL A 320 25.21 -0.46 -14.13
N CYS A 321 25.54 0.84 -14.03
CA CYS A 321 26.79 1.28 -13.43
C CYS A 321 26.94 0.79 -11.98
N TYR A 322 25.87 0.87 -11.19
CA TYR A 322 25.85 0.36 -9.82
C TYR A 322 26.09 -1.15 -9.76
N VAL A 323 25.44 -1.94 -10.61
CA VAL A 323 25.65 -3.41 -10.66
C VAL A 323 27.11 -3.75 -10.98
N ILE A 324 27.70 -3.07 -11.96
CA ILE A 324 29.11 -3.26 -12.33
C ILE A 324 30.02 -2.90 -11.15
N ALA A 325 29.86 -1.70 -10.58
CA ALA A 325 30.68 -1.22 -9.48
C ALA A 325 30.53 -2.08 -8.22
N ASN A 326 29.31 -2.47 -7.86
CA ASN A 326 29.02 -3.35 -6.72
C ASN A 326 29.66 -4.73 -6.90
N THR A 327 29.64 -5.27 -8.11
CA THR A 327 30.26 -6.56 -8.40
C THR A 327 31.78 -6.49 -8.20
N VAL A 328 32.44 -5.45 -8.72
CA VAL A 328 33.89 -5.28 -8.53
C VAL A 328 34.22 -5.05 -7.06
N TYR A 329 33.49 -4.16 -6.38
CA TYR A 329 33.68 -3.88 -4.96
C TYR A 329 33.52 -5.14 -4.09
N GLY A 330 32.48 -5.94 -4.31
CA GLY A 330 32.27 -7.21 -3.62
C GLY A 330 33.41 -8.20 -3.84
N ARG A 331 33.94 -8.30 -5.07
CA ARG A 331 35.11 -9.15 -5.36
C ARG A 331 36.38 -8.65 -4.66
N VAL A 332 36.58 -7.33 -4.60
CA VAL A 332 37.70 -6.71 -3.90
C VAL A 332 37.62 -6.99 -2.40
N LEU A 333 36.44 -6.90 -1.78
CA LEU A 333 36.25 -7.21 -0.35
C LEU A 333 36.54 -8.69 -0.03
N VAL A 334 36.01 -9.62 -0.83
CA VAL A 334 36.27 -11.06 -0.63
C VAL A 334 37.75 -11.39 -0.79
N THR A 335 38.39 -10.79 -1.80
CA THR A 335 39.83 -10.94 -2.06
C THR A 335 40.63 -10.36 -0.89
N ALA A 336 40.31 -9.15 -0.43
CA ALA A 336 40.97 -8.51 0.71
C ALA A 336 40.86 -9.35 1.99
N GLY A 337 39.66 -9.88 2.28
CA GLY A 337 39.45 -10.77 3.43
C GLY A 337 40.25 -12.08 3.33
N SER A 338 40.37 -12.64 2.13
CA SER A 338 41.15 -13.86 1.88
C SER A 338 42.65 -13.62 2.06
N LEU A 339 43.18 -12.52 1.51
CA LEU A 339 44.58 -12.15 1.67
C LEU A 339 44.90 -11.76 3.12
N TRP A 340 43.99 -11.06 3.80
CA TRP A 340 44.15 -10.75 5.23
C TRP A 340 44.29 -12.01 6.08
N ASN A 341 43.54 -13.06 5.77
CA ASN A 341 43.71 -14.36 6.43
C ASN A 341 45.07 -15.00 6.10
N LEU A 342 45.53 -14.91 4.85
CA LEU A 342 46.85 -15.39 4.43
C LEU A 342 47.99 -14.74 5.24
N PHE A 343 48.00 -13.42 5.43
CA PHE A 343 48.99 -12.75 6.29
C PHE A 343 48.99 -13.23 7.73
N ARG A 344 47.80 -13.53 8.25
CA ARG A 344 47.64 -13.98 9.64
C ARG A 344 47.97 -15.46 9.80
N GLY A 345 48.42 -16.14 8.73
CA GLY A 345 48.63 -17.58 8.74
C GLY A 345 47.34 -18.35 8.97
N LYS A 346 46.21 -17.89 8.39
CA LYS A 346 44.89 -18.50 8.55
C LYS A 346 44.34 -18.99 7.23
N ARG A 347 43.76 -20.19 7.24
CA ARG A 347 43.10 -20.81 6.08
C ARG A 347 41.68 -21.23 6.44
N TYR A 348 40.73 -20.98 5.53
CA TYR A 348 39.36 -21.47 5.70
C TYR A 348 39.29 -22.97 5.44
N ASN A 349 38.82 -23.72 6.43
CA ASN A 349 38.64 -25.16 6.36
C ASN A 349 37.20 -25.46 5.93
N VAL A 350 37.03 -25.91 4.68
CA VAL A 350 35.71 -26.23 4.10
C VAL A 350 35.01 -27.35 4.85
N LEU A 351 35.75 -28.34 5.38
CA LEU A 351 35.19 -29.49 6.09
C LEU A 351 34.64 -29.12 7.47
N ARG A 352 35.32 -28.19 8.17
CA ARG A 352 34.94 -27.76 9.53
C ARG A 352 34.22 -26.41 9.58
N LYS A 353 33.97 -25.79 8.42
CA LYS A 353 33.31 -24.47 8.26
C LYS A 353 33.88 -23.39 9.19
N ARG A 354 35.20 -23.37 9.41
CA ARG A 354 35.90 -22.42 10.29
C ARG A 354 37.26 -22.01 9.73
N THR A 355 37.85 -20.93 10.25
CA THR A 355 39.23 -20.53 9.92
C THR A 355 40.21 -21.16 10.92
N ASP A 356 41.14 -21.96 10.41
CA ASP A 356 42.18 -22.63 11.19
C ASP A 356 43.54 -21.96 10.92
N SER A 357 44.49 -22.09 11.85
CA SER A 357 45.88 -21.74 11.61
C SER A 357 46.50 -22.66 10.55
N TRP A 358 47.30 -22.10 9.66
CA TRP A 358 47.96 -22.82 8.58
C TRP A 358 49.37 -22.26 8.40
N GLU A 359 50.35 -23.16 8.24
CA GLU A 359 51.73 -22.81 7.96
C GLU A 359 51.90 -22.62 6.46
N TYR A 360 52.10 -21.37 6.05
CA TYR A 360 52.41 -21.01 4.67
C TYR A 360 53.92 -20.96 4.48
N GLU A 361 54.40 -21.41 3.32
CA GLU A 361 55.79 -21.21 2.92
C GLU A 361 56.10 -19.72 2.76
N THR A 362 57.36 -19.34 2.98
CA THR A 362 57.80 -17.93 2.91
C THR A 362 57.44 -17.28 1.58
N ASP A 363 57.58 -18.00 0.46
CA ASP A 363 57.28 -17.50 -0.89
C ASP A 363 55.79 -17.20 -1.07
N GLN A 364 54.91 -18.05 -0.50
CA GLN A 364 53.46 -17.87 -0.54
C GLN A 364 53.04 -16.65 0.28
N LEU A 365 53.66 -16.45 1.44
CA LEU A 365 53.42 -15.28 2.28
C LEU A 365 53.93 -14.00 1.61
N LEU A 366 55.09 -14.04 0.96
CA LEU A 366 55.65 -12.91 0.21
C LEU A 366 54.73 -12.52 -0.96
N PHE A 367 54.28 -13.49 -1.75
CA PHE A 367 53.35 -13.24 -2.85
C PHE A 367 52.02 -12.68 -2.36
N GLY A 368 51.44 -13.26 -1.30
CA GLY A 368 50.25 -12.74 -0.64
C GLY A 368 50.43 -11.31 -0.12
N THR A 369 51.63 -11.01 0.36
CA THR A 369 51.98 -9.67 0.84
C THR A 369 51.95 -8.63 -0.26
N ILE A 370 52.61 -8.93 -1.38
CA ILE A 370 52.63 -8.05 -2.55
C ILE A 370 51.20 -7.83 -3.08
N LEU A 371 50.43 -8.90 -3.27
CA LEU A 371 49.08 -8.79 -3.82
C LEU A 371 48.14 -7.97 -2.93
N PHE A 372 48.30 -8.05 -1.60
CA PHE A 372 47.49 -7.26 -0.68
C PHE A 372 47.91 -5.81 -0.60
N THR A 373 49.21 -5.51 -0.62
CA THR A 373 49.65 -4.12 -0.69
C THR A 373 49.11 -3.44 -1.95
N LEU A 374 49.16 -4.14 -3.11
CA LEU A 374 48.51 -3.68 -4.34
C LEU A 374 47.01 -3.47 -4.15
N LEU A 375 46.30 -4.47 -3.62
CA LEU A 375 44.84 -4.38 -3.41
C LEU A 375 44.47 -3.23 -2.44
N ALA A 376 45.25 -3.02 -1.38
CA ALA A 376 45.05 -1.96 -0.41
C ALA A 376 45.24 -0.57 -1.04
N PHE A 377 46.18 -0.42 -1.97
CA PHE A 377 46.34 0.83 -2.73
C PHE A 377 45.27 1.03 -3.81
N LEU A 378 44.71 -0.03 -4.37
CA LEU A 378 43.59 0.04 -5.33
C LEU A 378 42.24 0.28 -4.64
N PHE A 379 42.10 -0.15 -3.38
CA PHE A 379 40.84 -0.14 -2.64
C PHE A 379 40.17 1.25 -2.56
N PRO A 380 40.88 2.37 -2.24
CA PRO A 380 40.27 3.69 -2.20
C PRO A 380 39.61 4.10 -3.53
N THR A 381 40.23 3.75 -4.66
CA THR A 381 39.66 4.03 -5.99
C THR A 381 38.37 3.24 -6.20
N VAL A 382 38.38 1.93 -5.93
CA VAL A 382 37.18 1.10 -6.09
C VAL A 382 36.06 1.57 -5.16
N LEU A 383 36.39 1.92 -3.91
CA LEU A 383 35.42 2.43 -2.93
C LEU A 383 34.80 3.75 -3.38
N ALA A 384 35.57 4.69 -3.92
CA ALA A 384 35.07 6.00 -4.34
C ALA A 384 34.04 5.88 -5.49
N TYR A 385 34.38 5.13 -6.55
CA TYR A 385 33.47 4.91 -7.68
C TYR A 385 32.23 4.09 -7.28
N TYR A 386 32.40 3.07 -6.44
CA TYR A 386 31.27 2.31 -5.88
C TYR A 386 30.32 3.22 -5.07
N SER A 387 30.88 4.06 -4.19
CA SER A 387 30.10 4.94 -3.32
C SER A 387 29.25 5.92 -4.13
N LEU A 388 29.79 6.49 -5.21
CA LEU A 388 29.04 7.35 -6.12
C LEU A 388 27.77 6.66 -6.65
N PHE A 389 27.92 5.48 -7.26
CA PHE A 389 26.78 4.78 -7.85
C PHE A 389 25.84 4.19 -6.78
N ALA A 390 26.36 3.82 -5.61
CA ALA A 390 25.53 3.38 -4.49
C ALA A 390 24.64 4.52 -3.96
N LEU A 391 25.19 5.73 -3.83
CA LEU A 391 24.44 6.92 -3.42
C LEU A 391 23.37 7.31 -4.45
N MET A 392 23.73 7.32 -5.74
CA MET A 392 22.75 7.59 -6.80
C MET A 392 21.65 6.52 -6.85
N ARG A 393 22.02 5.24 -6.73
CA ARG A 393 21.04 4.15 -6.67
C ARG A 393 20.12 4.30 -5.46
N LEU A 394 20.66 4.63 -4.29
CA LEU A 394 19.85 4.90 -3.10
C LEU A 394 18.88 6.05 -3.34
N ALA A 395 19.34 7.17 -3.92
CA ALA A 395 18.48 8.30 -4.26
C ALA A 395 17.34 7.89 -5.21
N THR A 396 17.63 7.10 -6.26
CA THR A 396 16.58 6.61 -7.18
C THR A 396 15.55 5.72 -6.48
N ILE A 397 16.00 4.84 -5.58
CA ILE A 397 15.11 3.95 -4.82
C ILE A 397 14.24 4.77 -3.85
N LEU A 398 14.79 5.80 -3.21
CA LEU A 398 14.04 6.64 -2.28
C LEU A 398 12.96 7.45 -3.01
N ILE A 399 13.27 7.99 -4.19
CA ILE A 399 12.27 8.70 -5.02
C ILE A 399 11.18 7.72 -5.46
N GLN A 400 11.53 6.54 -5.98
CA GLN A 400 10.56 5.51 -6.36
C GLN A 400 9.69 5.07 -5.18
N ALA A 401 10.29 4.81 -4.02
CA ALA A 401 9.56 4.45 -2.80
C ALA A 401 8.61 5.57 -2.37
N SER A 402 9.00 6.84 -2.52
CA SER A 402 8.12 7.98 -2.22
C SER A 402 6.88 8.00 -3.14
N LEU A 403 7.06 7.77 -4.44
CA LEU A 403 5.94 7.69 -5.40
C LEU A 403 5.03 6.50 -5.10
N GLU A 404 5.61 5.34 -4.78
CA GLU A 404 4.85 4.14 -4.41
C GLU A 404 4.06 4.34 -3.11
N THR A 405 4.63 5.03 -2.11
CA THR A 405 3.90 5.36 -0.88
C THR A 405 2.75 6.34 -1.14
N GLN A 406 2.98 7.39 -1.94
CA GLN A 406 1.92 8.31 -2.36
C GLN A 406 0.78 7.55 -3.06
N LEU A 407 1.12 6.62 -3.96
CA LEU A 407 0.16 5.78 -4.66
C LEU A 407 -0.63 4.90 -3.68
N ALA A 408 0.03 4.28 -2.71
CA ALA A 408 -0.62 3.46 -1.69
C ALA A 408 -1.59 4.29 -0.81
N PHE A 409 -1.20 5.51 -0.42
CA PHE A 409 -2.07 6.42 0.32
C PHE A 409 -3.30 6.79 -0.52
N MET A 410 -3.13 7.28 -1.74
CA MET A 410 -4.26 7.70 -2.58
C MET A 410 -5.25 6.57 -2.89
N ASN A 411 -4.78 5.32 -2.99
CA ASN A 411 -5.64 4.18 -3.32
C ASN A 411 -6.38 3.58 -2.12
N HIS A 412 -5.91 3.75 -0.89
CA HIS A 412 -6.44 3.02 0.26
C HIS A 412 -6.83 3.90 1.47
N PHE A 413 -6.55 5.22 1.47
CA PHE A 413 -6.77 6.08 2.65
C PHE A 413 -8.21 6.03 3.20
N PRO A 414 -8.42 5.93 4.53
CA PRO A 414 -9.74 5.75 5.12
C PRO A 414 -10.50 7.09 5.26
N LEU A 415 -10.59 7.87 4.16
CA LEU A 415 -11.21 9.20 4.12
C LEU A 415 -12.62 9.19 4.72
N PHE A 416 -13.44 8.24 4.29
CA PHE A 416 -14.83 8.19 4.69
C PHE A 416 -14.98 7.80 6.17
N ALA A 417 -14.14 6.89 6.67
CA ALA A 417 -14.15 6.54 8.08
C ALA A 417 -13.72 7.72 8.98
N ILE A 418 -12.72 8.50 8.57
CA ILE A 418 -12.30 9.73 9.26
C ILE A 418 -13.44 10.76 9.27
N MET A 419 -14.04 11.00 8.11
CA MET A 419 -15.19 11.90 7.98
C MET A 419 -16.35 11.47 8.89
N LEU A 420 -16.67 10.17 8.88
CA LEU A 420 -17.74 9.61 9.70
C LEU A 420 -17.44 9.77 11.19
N ARG A 421 -16.18 9.52 11.58
CA ARG A 421 -15.71 9.69 12.96
C ARG A 421 -15.80 11.14 13.44
N ALA A 422 -15.53 12.10 12.56
CA ALA A 422 -15.61 13.53 12.85
C ALA A 422 -17.07 14.02 12.91
N LYS A 423 -17.94 13.54 12.00
CA LYS A 423 -19.33 14.01 11.88
C LYS A 423 -20.29 13.34 12.87
N ASP A 424 -20.21 12.03 13.04
CA ASP A 424 -21.04 11.28 13.99
C ASP A 424 -20.25 10.08 14.56
N PRO A 425 -19.55 10.27 15.69
CA PRO A 425 -18.82 9.21 16.40
C PRO A 425 -19.60 7.92 16.62
N ARG A 426 -20.93 8.00 16.80
CA ARG A 426 -21.78 6.86 17.16
C ARG A 426 -22.04 5.89 15.98
N ARG A 427 -21.63 6.25 14.77
CA ARG A 427 -21.70 5.38 13.58
C ARG A 427 -20.50 4.44 13.44
N LEU A 428 -19.42 4.70 14.18
CA LEU A 428 -18.24 3.84 14.28
C LEU A 428 -18.03 3.44 15.74
N PRO A 429 -18.90 2.55 16.28
CA PRO A 429 -18.73 1.99 17.62
C PRO A 429 -17.44 1.18 17.73
N GLY A 430 -16.65 1.48 18.75
CA GLY A 430 -15.49 0.71 19.21
C GLY A 430 -15.73 0.00 20.54
N GLY A 431 -16.92 0.12 21.13
CA GLY A 431 -17.28 -0.51 22.40
C GLY A 431 -18.53 0.12 23.01
N ILE A 432 -18.93 -0.38 24.18
CA ILE A 432 -19.96 0.22 25.02
C ILE A 432 -19.42 0.50 26.42
N TYR A 433 -19.91 1.55 27.05
CA TYR A 433 -19.58 1.87 28.45
C TYR A 433 -20.84 2.29 29.21
N PHE A 434 -20.80 2.17 30.53
CA PHE A 434 -21.90 2.52 31.41
C PHE A 434 -21.72 3.92 31.97
N VAL A 435 -22.75 4.75 31.83
CA VAL A 435 -22.88 6.05 32.48
C VAL A 435 -23.94 5.96 33.56
N PHE A 436 -23.55 6.24 34.80
CA PHE A 436 -24.48 6.27 35.93
C PHE A 436 -25.05 7.68 36.06
N LYS A 437 -26.36 7.85 35.83
CA LYS A 437 -27.03 9.14 36.07
C LYS A 437 -27.56 9.19 37.51
N PRO A 438 -27.26 10.26 38.26
CA PRO A 438 -27.81 10.43 39.60
C PRO A 438 -29.32 10.66 39.51
N SER A 439 -30.09 9.84 40.23
CA SER A 439 -31.53 10.03 40.42
C SER A 439 -31.77 10.72 41.77
N THR A 440 -32.64 11.72 41.82
CA THR A 440 -32.89 12.52 43.04
C THR A 440 -33.64 11.76 44.14
N LYS A 441 -34.12 10.53 43.89
CA LYS A 441 -34.87 9.73 44.86
C LYS A 441 -34.54 8.21 44.87
N GLU A 442 -33.63 7.73 44.03
CA GLU A 442 -33.33 6.29 43.86
C GLU A 442 -31.84 6.02 43.59
N ASP A 443 -31.43 4.75 43.64
CA ASP A 443 -30.09 4.29 43.25
C ASP A 443 -29.72 4.77 41.83
N PRO A 444 -28.43 5.09 41.56
CA PRO A 444 -27.99 5.60 40.28
C PRO A 444 -28.28 4.61 39.13
N ILE A 445 -28.93 5.11 38.09
CA ILE A 445 -29.41 4.28 36.98
C ILE A 445 -28.28 4.10 35.94
N PRO A 446 -27.87 2.85 35.63
CA PRO A 446 -26.88 2.58 34.59
C PRO A 446 -27.48 2.76 33.20
N ILE A 447 -26.84 3.59 32.37
CA ILE A 447 -27.19 3.82 30.97
C ILE A 447 -26.04 3.36 30.07
N ILE A 448 -26.35 2.57 29.05
CA ILE A 448 -25.39 2.16 28.02
C ILE A 448 -25.21 3.30 27.02
N GLU A 449 -23.98 3.76 26.86
CA GLU A 449 -23.55 4.69 25.80
C GLU A 449 -22.50 4.02 24.90
N ASN A 450 -22.36 4.55 23.69
CA ASN A 450 -21.47 4.03 22.66
C ASN A 450 -20.08 4.69 22.75
N GLN A 451 -19.02 3.90 22.88
CA GLN A 451 -17.65 4.37 22.80
C GLN A 451 -17.20 4.33 21.34
N ALA A 452 -16.87 5.48 20.77
CA ALA A 452 -16.43 5.54 19.38
C ALA A 452 -14.97 5.11 19.20
N VAL A 453 -14.66 4.46 18.07
CA VAL A 453 -13.33 3.91 17.76
C VAL A 453 -12.23 4.99 17.87
N PRO A 454 -11.08 4.72 18.50
CA PRO A 454 -9.98 5.69 18.55
C PRO A 454 -9.30 5.83 17.17
N PHE A 455 -8.76 7.01 16.86
CA PHE A 455 -8.08 7.25 15.58
C PHE A 455 -6.91 6.28 15.35
N SER A 456 -6.18 5.89 16.40
CA SER A 456 -5.09 4.92 16.31
C SER A 456 -5.50 3.58 15.67
N SER A 457 -6.72 3.10 15.96
CA SER A 457 -7.26 1.87 15.39
C SER A 457 -7.63 2.02 13.91
N ILE A 458 -8.03 3.23 13.48
CA ILE A 458 -8.29 3.54 12.05
C ILE A 458 -6.96 3.57 11.29
N PHE A 459 -5.89 4.10 11.89
CA PHE A 459 -4.59 4.26 11.24
C PHE A 459 -3.62 3.08 11.45
N PHE A 460 -4.01 2.03 12.16
CA PHE A 460 -3.11 0.93 12.55
C PHE A 460 -2.33 0.33 11.38
N GLN A 461 -2.98 0.12 10.24
CA GLN A 461 -2.35 -0.46 9.04
C GLN A 461 -1.29 0.48 8.42
N TYR A 462 -1.51 1.79 8.48
CA TYR A 462 -0.55 2.80 8.01
C TYR A 462 0.65 2.91 8.94
N ILE A 463 0.42 2.81 10.25
CA ILE A 463 1.49 2.76 11.24
C ILE A 463 2.36 1.53 11.01
N GLN A 464 1.76 0.37 10.72
CA GLN A 464 2.49 -0.85 10.40
C GLN A 464 3.27 -0.72 9.08
N LEU A 465 2.67 -0.14 8.04
CA LEU A 465 3.34 0.13 6.76
C LEU A 465 4.55 1.06 6.96
N TRP A 466 4.35 2.17 7.68
CA TRP A 466 5.40 3.12 7.99
C TRP A 466 6.54 2.47 8.77
N SER A 467 6.21 1.64 9.77
CA SER A 467 7.22 0.88 10.52
C SER A 467 8.06 -0.01 9.61
N ARG A 468 7.45 -0.71 8.64
CA ARG A 468 8.17 -1.53 7.66
C ARG A 468 9.06 -0.70 6.73
N LEU A 469 8.56 0.45 6.27
CA LEU A 469 9.31 1.36 5.41
C LEU A 469 10.53 1.93 6.16
N ALA A 470 10.31 2.37 7.40
CA ALA A 470 11.36 2.93 8.26
C ALA A 470 12.42 1.91 8.66
N THR A 471 12.04 0.64 8.89
CA THR A 471 13.02 -0.42 9.17
C THR A 471 13.82 -0.78 7.92
N HIS A 472 13.16 -0.84 6.76
CA HIS A 472 13.83 -1.20 5.52
C HIS A 472 14.80 -0.12 5.05
N TYR A 473 14.38 1.14 5.05
CA TYR A 473 15.20 2.28 4.61
C TYR A 473 15.97 2.96 5.75
N ASN A 474 16.21 2.23 6.85
CA ASN A 474 16.98 2.75 7.97
C ASN A 474 18.42 3.09 7.51
N PRO A 475 18.92 4.31 7.78
CA PRO A 475 20.24 4.74 7.30
C PRO A 475 21.37 3.84 7.79
N LEU A 476 21.30 3.31 9.02
CA LEU A 476 22.33 2.42 9.57
C LEU A 476 22.36 1.07 8.85
N ARG A 477 21.19 0.53 8.51
CA ARG A 477 21.08 -0.72 7.73
C ARG A 477 21.65 -0.51 6.33
N LEU A 478 21.24 0.58 5.66
CA LEU A 478 21.71 0.90 4.31
C LEU A 478 23.23 1.12 4.29
N LEU A 479 23.76 1.84 5.27
CA LEU A 479 25.20 2.04 5.45
C LEU A 479 25.93 0.70 5.62
N LYS A 480 25.38 -0.21 6.44
CA LYS A 480 25.93 -1.56 6.62
C LYS A 480 25.94 -2.35 5.31
N CYS A 481 24.86 -2.31 4.53
CA CYS A 481 24.79 -3.00 3.24
C CYS A 481 25.82 -2.44 2.25
N VAL A 482 25.97 -1.11 2.20
CA VAL A 482 26.97 -0.44 1.35
C VAL A 482 28.39 -0.87 1.75
N PHE A 483 28.74 -0.82 3.05
CA PHE A 483 30.07 -1.26 3.48
C PHE A 483 30.33 -2.75 3.26
N ALA A 484 29.31 -3.59 3.41
CA ALA A 484 29.40 -5.03 3.17
C ALA A 484 29.44 -5.42 1.68
N GLY A 485 29.18 -4.48 0.77
CA GLY A 485 29.03 -4.77 -0.67
C GLY A 485 27.76 -5.57 -0.98
N GLU A 486 26.78 -5.55 -0.08
CA GLU A 486 25.48 -6.15 -0.30
C GLU A 486 24.66 -5.31 -1.28
N PHE A 487 23.86 -5.98 -2.09
CA PHE A 487 23.05 -5.33 -3.11
C PHE A 487 21.89 -4.53 -2.48
N LEU A 488 21.76 -3.27 -2.87
CA LEU A 488 20.66 -2.39 -2.46
C LEU A 488 19.37 -2.77 -3.22
N ALA A 489 18.61 -3.71 -2.64
CA ALA A 489 17.31 -4.11 -3.14
C ALA A 489 16.20 -3.12 -2.71
N PRO A 490 15.32 -2.68 -3.62
CA PRO A 490 14.09 -1.98 -3.23
C PRO A 490 13.11 -2.92 -2.52
N ILE A 491 12.22 -2.39 -1.70
CA ILE A 491 11.09 -3.17 -1.17
C ILE A 491 10.21 -3.59 -2.35
N PRO A 492 9.82 -4.86 -2.46
CA PRO A 492 8.89 -5.27 -3.51
C PRO A 492 7.55 -4.54 -3.40
N ARG A 493 7.03 -4.07 -4.53
CA ARG A 493 5.76 -3.31 -4.63
C ARG A 493 4.56 -3.98 -3.95
N TYR A 494 4.51 -5.31 -4.00
CA TYR A 494 3.44 -6.06 -3.36
C TYR A 494 3.50 -6.02 -1.82
N GLU A 495 4.68 -5.85 -1.23
CA GLU A 495 4.85 -5.77 0.24
C GLU A 495 4.38 -4.44 0.81
N MET A 496 4.49 -3.36 0.04
CA MET A 496 3.98 -2.04 0.41
C MET A 496 2.45 -1.99 0.37
N ARG A 497 1.82 -2.82 -0.46
CA ARG A 497 0.39 -2.70 -0.77
C ARG A 497 -0.49 -3.78 -0.15
N TYR A 498 0.01 -5.01 -0.02
CA TYR A 498 -0.72 -6.13 0.61
C TYR A 498 -0.26 -6.37 2.06
N SER A 499 -0.05 -5.31 2.84
CA SER A 499 0.04 -5.45 4.31
C SER A 499 -1.23 -6.08 4.90
N LYS A 500 -2.33 -6.14 4.13
CA LYS A 500 -3.60 -6.78 4.46
C LYS A 500 -3.56 -8.26 4.80
N THR A 501 -2.60 -9.06 4.32
CA THR A 501 -2.60 -10.50 4.63
C THR A 501 -1.29 -11.17 4.23
N ARG A 502 -0.38 -11.35 5.20
CA ARG A 502 0.41 -12.58 5.26
C ARG A 502 0.32 -13.13 6.68
N PHE A 503 -0.74 -13.90 6.93
CA PHE A 503 -0.48 -15.17 7.59
C PHE A 503 0.20 -16.05 6.54
N SER A 504 1.40 -16.52 6.86
CA SER A 504 2.04 -17.61 6.15
C SER A 504 1.06 -18.77 6.01
N PRO A 505 0.81 -19.30 4.79
CA PRO A 505 0.54 -20.71 4.68
C PRO A 505 1.89 -21.44 4.81
N LEU A 506 1.92 -22.45 5.67
CA LEU A 506 2.99 -23.42 5.94
C LEU A 506 3.86 -23.10 7.17
N GLU A 507 3.86 -23.82 8.30
CA GLU A 507 3.39 -25.18 8.71
C GLU A 507 2.77 -26.12 7.66
#